data_AF-A0A842MMI1-F1
#
_entry.id   AF-A0A842MMI1-F1
#
_cell.length_a   1.000
_cell.length_b   1.000
_cell.length_c   1.000
_cell.angle_alpha   90.00
_cell.angle_beta   90.00
_cell.angle_gamma   90.00
#
_symmetry.space_group_name_H-M   'P 1'
#
loop_
_entity.id
_entity.type
_entity.pdbx_description
1 polymer ?
#
loop_
_entity_poly.entity_id
_entity_poly.type
_entity_poly.pdbx_seq_one_letter_code
_entity_poly.pdbx_strand_id
1 'polypeptide(L)'
;LKILEQKGVHAQILSSDALRKVMTPNPTYSLEERDIVYATLVYIAKMLTQNGVNVIIDATGNLRRYRENARKLIPRFMEIYLECPLEVCMERESKRVETRNAPRKIYYRAIKGEAKTVPGIGQPYEPPTHPEITINTTVNSPEEAAVKISEIILKKWC
;
A
#
# COMPACT_ATOMS: atom_id res chain seq x y z
N LEU A 1 4.17 6.78 11.46
CA LEU A 1 3.89 6.50 12.88
C LEU A 1 4.38 7.61 13.78
N LYS A 2 5.68 7.92 13.85
CA LYS A 2 6.25 8.99 14.69
C LYS A 2 5.40 10.28 14.81
N ILE A 3 4.97 10.88 13.69
CA ILE A 3 4.16 12.10 13.69
C ILE A 3 2.80 11.90 14.38
N LEU A 4 2.12 10.79 14.12
CA LEU A 4 0.83 10.45 14.72
C LEU A 4 0.98 10.14 16.22
N GLU A 5 2.02 9.40 16.60
CA GLU A 5 2.32 9.06 18.00
C GLU A 5 2.57 10.31 18.85
N GLN A 6 3.29 11.30 18.33
CA GLN A 6 3.49 12.60 18.99
C GLN A 6 2.19 13.38 19.21
N LYS A 7 1.12 13.03 18.49
CA LYS A 7 -0.23 13.59 18.64
C LYS A 7 -1.17 12.69 19.43
N GLY A 8 -0.65 11.63 20.06
CA GLY A 8 -1.44 10.68 20.84
C GLY A 8 -2.24 9.69 19.98
N VAL A 9 -1.98 9.61 18.67
CA VAL A 9 -2.67 8.71 17.75
C VAL A 9 -1.79 7.49 17.49
N HIS A 10 -2.14 6.37 18.11
CA HIS A 10 -1.50 5.08 17.86
C HIS A 10 -2.13 4.37 16.65
N ALA A 11 -1.32 3.73 15.81
CA ALA A 11 -1.79 2.99 14.65
C ALA A 11 -0.97 1.72 14.40
N GLN A 12 -1.64 0.66 13.93
CA GLN A 12 -1.01 -0.59 13.49
C GLN A 12 -0.76 -0.54 11.98
N ILE A 13 0.45 -0.89 11.54
CA ILE A 13 0.75 -1.10 10.12
C ILE A 13 0.37 -2.52 9.73
N LEU A 14 -0.46 -2.65 8.70
CA LEU A 14 -0.73 -3.92 8.03
C LEU A 14 -0.05 -3.92 6.66
N SER A 15 1.09 -4.61 6.56
CA SER A 15 1.85 -4.74 5.32
C SER A 15 1.39 -5.97 4.54
N SER A 16 1.01 -5.77 3.28
CA SER A 16 0.63 -6.85 2.38
C SER A 16 1.79 -7.82 2.11
N ASP A 17 3.03 -7.34 2.06
CA ASP A 17 4.22 -8.19 1.88
C ASP A 17 4.50 -9.04 3.14
N ALA A 18 4.33 -8.47 4.33
CA ALA A 18 4.46 -9.21 5.59
C ALA A 18 3.37 -10.28 5.71
N LEU A 19 2.11 -9.92 5.42
CA LEU A 19 0.99 -10.87 5.43
C LEU A 19 1.20 -12.00 4.41
N ARG A 20 1.67 -11.66 3.20
CA ARG A 20 1.93 -12.64 2.13
C ARG A 20 2.94 -13.70 2.56
N LYS A 21 4.02 -13.33 3.25
CA LYS A 21 5.00 -14.31 3.75
C LYS A 21 4.41 -15.36 4.68
N VAL A 22 3.34 -15.02 5.41
CA VAL A 22 2.64 -15.95 6.29
C VAL A 22 1.61 -16.76 5.52
N MET A 23 0.78 -16.10 4.70
CA MET A 23 -0.34 -16.74 4.00
C MET A 23 0.09 -17.61 2.83
N THR A 24 1.18 -17.24 2.16
CA THR A 24 1.65 -17.89 0.93
C THR A 24 3.14 -18.18 1.06
N PRO A 25 3.53 -19.26 1.75
CA PRO A 25 4.94 -19.62 1.95
C PRO A 25 5.70 -19.77 0.63
N ASN A 26 5.01 -20.19 -0.44
CA ASN A 26 5.51 -20.26 -1.81
C ASN A 26 4.65 -19.37 -2.72
N PRO A 27 4.88 -18.04 -2.75
CA PRO A 27 4.00 -17.11 -3.44
C PRO A 27 4.11 -17.27 -4.96
N THR A 28 2.97 -17.47 -5.61
CA THR A 28 2.84 -17.52 -7.07
C THR A 28 2.52 -16.14 -7.67
N TYR A 29 2.05 -15.20 -6.83
CA TYR A 29 1.59 -13.88 -7.24
C TYR A 29 0.52 -13.89 -8.34
N SER A 30 -0.25 -14.98 -8.44
CA SER A 30 -1.40 -15.09 -9.33
C SER A 30 -2.48 -14.07 -8.95
N LEU A 31 -3.44 -13.84 -9.86
CA LEU A 31 -4.57 -12.96 -9.58
C LEU A 31 -5.38 -13.47 -8.39
N GLU A 32 -5.69 -14.77 -8.36
CA GLU A 32 -6.42 -15.42 -7.27
C GLU A 32 -5.70 -15.30 -5.92
N GLU A 33 -4.37 -15.53 -5.89
CA GLU A 33 -3.59 -15.37 -4.66
C GLU A 33 -3.60 -13.91 -4.17
N ARG A 34 -3.55 -12.94 -5.09
CA ARG A 34 -3.68 -11.52 -4.73
C ARG A 34 -5.06 -11.23 -4.16
N ASP A 35 -6.12 -11.79 -4.74
CA ASP A 35 -7.50 -11.60 -4.27
C ASP A 35 -7.65 -12.03 -2.82
N ILE A 36 -7.13 -13.21 -2.49
CA ILE A 36 -7.16 -13.77 -1.14
C ILE A 36 -6.35 -12.89 -0.18
N VAL A 37 -5.14 -12.48 -0.57
CA VAL A 37 -4.29 -11.62 0.28
C VAL A 37 -4.94 -10.27 0.53
N TYR A 38 -5.48 -9.60 -0.49
CA TYR A 38 -6.16 -8.30 -0.32
C TYR A 38 -7.46 -8.43 0.47
N ALA A 39 -8.28 -9.45 0.22
CA ALA A 39 -9.50 -9.70 0.98
C ALA A 39 -9.19 -9.92 2.47
N THR A 40 -8.15 -10.69 2.77
CA THR A 40 -7.70 -10.96 4.14
C THR A 40 -7.14 -9.72 4.80
N LEU A 41 -6.32 -8.93 4.08
CA LEU A 41 -5.78 -7.66 4.56
C LEU A 41 -6.91 -6.70 4.96
N VAL A 42 -7.94 -6.57 4.13
CA VAL A 42 -9.12 -5.74 4.42
C VAL A 42 -9.93 -6.29 5.59
N TYR A 43 -10.11 -7.61 5.68
CA TYR A 43 -10.82 -8.23 6.80
C TYR A 43 -10.12 -7.95 8.14
N ILE A 44 -8.80 -8.10 8.20
CA ILE A 44 -8.00 -7.79 9.41
C ILE A 44 -8.10 -6.29 9.74
N ALA A 45 -7.96 -5.41 8.74
CA ALA A 45 -8.08 -3.96 8.94
C ALA A 45 -9.47 -3.57 9.49
N LYS A 46 -10.54 -4.17 8.95
CA LYS A 46 -11.91 -4.00 9.46
C LYS A 46 -12.02 -4.45 10.91
N MET A 47 -11.53 -5.65 11.24
CA MET A 47 -11.59 -6.17 12.62
C MET A 47 -10.85 -5.27 13.60
N LEU A 48 -9.66 -4.80 13.26
CA LEU A 48 -8.87 -3.89 14.09
C LEU A 48 -9.58 -2.55 14.30
N THR A 49 -10.08 -1.95 13.22
CA THR A 49 -10.80 -0.66 13.30
C THR A 49 -12.11 -0.74 14.08
N GLN A 50 -12.82 -1.88 14.01
CA GLN A 50 -14.00 -2.14 14.86
C GLN A 50 -13.67 -2.23 16.35
N ASN A 51 -12.42 -2.56 16.69
CA ASN A 51 -11.91 -2.60 18.07
C ASN A 51 -11.15 -1.33 18.46
N GLY A 52 -11.36 -0.21 17.74
CA GLY A 52 -10.78 1.09 18.07
C GLY A 52 -9.30 1.26 17.70
N VAL A 53 -8.71 0.31 16.98
CA VAL A 53 -7.31 0.40 16.53
C VAL A 53 -7.25 1.15 15.20
N ASN A 54 -6.48 2.24 15.13
CA ASN A 54 -6.20 2.89 13.86
C ASN A 54 -5.27 2.01 13.01
N VAL A 55 -5.49 1.95 11.70
CA VAL A 55 -4.74 1.06 10.81
C VAL A 55 -4.15 1.86 9.64
N ILE A 56 -2.87 1.60 9.35
CA ILE A 56 -2.22 2.00 8.09
C ILE A 56 -2.05 0.75 7.24
N ILE A 57 -2.72 0.71 6.09
CA ILE A 57 -2.56 -0.38 5.12
C ILE A 57 -1.39 -0.04 4.20
N ASP A 58 -0.33 -0.85 4.25
CA ASP A 58 0.85 -0.77 3.38
C ASP A 58 0.75 -1.83 2.27
N ALA A 59 0.18 -1.43 1.13
CA ALA A 59 -0.01 -2.31 0.00
C ALA A 59 -0.02 -1.54 -1.33
N THR A 60 0.41 -2.17 -2.41
CA THR A 60 0.37 -1.57 -3.76
C THR A 60 -1.08 -1.25 -4.18
N GLY A 61 -2.04 -2.09 -3.79
CA GLY A 61 -3.46 -1.91 -4.10
C GLY A 61 -3.73 -1.77 -5.59
N ASN A 62 -3.04 -2.52 -6.45
CA ASN A 62 -2.93 -2.19 -7.88
C ASN A 62 -4.26 -2.15 -8.67
N LEU A 63 -5.27 -2.93 -8.28
CA LEU A 63 -6.60 -2.88 -8.92
C LEU A 63 -7.57 -2.07 -8.05
N ARG A 64 -8.40 -1.23 -8.67
CA ARG A 64 -9.37 -0.40 -7.94
C ARG A 64 -10.28 -1.23 -7.05
N ARG A 65 -10.72 -2.40 -7.50
CA ARG A 65 -11.61 -3.29 -6.74
C ARG A 65 -11.09 -3.66 -5.35
N TYR A 66 -9.76 -3.74 -5.15
CA TYR A 66 -9.20 -4.01 -3.83
C TYR A 66 -9.41 -2.83 -2.88
N ARG A 67 -9.21 -1.61 -3.39
CA ARG A 67 -9.34 -0.36 -2.63
C ARG A 67 -10.82 -0.02 -2.40
N GLU A 68 -11.69 -0.28 -3.38
CA GLU A 68 -13.14 -0.17 -3.22
C GLU A 68 -13.69 -1.15 -2.18
N ASN A 69 -13.17 -2.38 -2.12
CA ASN A 69 -13.56 -3.32 -1.08
C ASN A 69 -13.18 -2.81 0.32
N ALA A 70 -11.98 -2.22 0.47
CA ALA A 70 -11.58 -1.59 1.73
C ALA A 70 -12.51 -0.43 2.11
N ARG A 71 -12.77 0.48 1.17
CA ARG A 71 -13.67 1.63 1.34
C ARG A 71 -15.09 1.20 1.74
N LYS A 72 -15.62 0.13 1.13
CA LYS A 72 -16.95 -0.41 1.44
C LYS A 72 -17.03 -1.02 2.84
N LEU A 73 -15.98 -1.69 3.29
CA LEU A 73 -16.01 -2.49 4.52
C LEU A 73 -15.52 -1.74 5.77
N ILE A 74 -14.80 -0.64 5.61
CA ILE A 74 -14.18 0.13 6.70
C ILE A 74 -14.85 1.52 6.77
N PRO A 75 -15.66 1.81 7.81
CA PRO A 75 -16.44 3.06 7.87
C PRO A 75 -15.63 4.36 7.84
N ARG A 76 -14.47 4.39 8.50
CA ARG A 76 -13.53 5.53 8.52
C ARG A 76 -12.30 5.20 7.68
N PHE A 77 -12.49 5.13 6.38
CA PHE A 77 -11.44 4.84 5.41
C PHE A 77 -10.96 6.09 4.68
N MET A 78 -9.66 6.14 4.37
CA MET A 78 -9.02 7.18 3.57
C MET A 78 -8.05 6.51 2.61
N GLU A 79 -8.22 6.77 1.32
CA GLU A 79 -7.31 6.33 0.26
C GLU A 79 -6.29 7.42 -0.03
N ILE A 80 -5.01 7.05 0.06
CA ILE A 80 -3.88 7.92 -0.23
C ILE A 80 -3.21 7.42 -1.50
N TYR A 81 -3.28 8.22 -2.56
CA TYR A 81 -2.61 7.93 -3.81
C TYR A 81 -1.20 8.52 -3.81
N LEU A 82 -0.19 7.65 -3.77
CA LEU A 82 1.21 8.02 -3.97
C LEU A 82 1.52 7.94 -5.47
N GLU A 83 1.34 9.06 -6.16
CA GLU A 83 1.58 9.15 -7.59
C GLU A 83 3.08 9.13 -7.88
N CYS A 84 3.50 8.23 -8.76
CA CYS A 84 4.87 8.11 -9.23
C CYS A 84 4.87 7.46 -10.61
N PRO A 85 5.52 8.05 -11.63
CA PRO A 85 5.74 7.39 -12.91
C PRO A 85 6.45 6.03 -12.72
N LEU A 86 6.11 5.06 -13.56
CA LEU A 86 6.61 3.70 -13.46
C LEU A 86 8.14 3.66 -13.62
N GLU A 87 8.68 4.45 -14.55
CA GLU A 87 10.11 4.54 -14.84
C GLU A 87 10.89 5.00 -13.60
N VAL A 88 10.34 5.98 -12.87
CA VAL A 88 10.92 6.47 -11.61
C VAL A 88 10.81 5.41 -10.50
N CYS A 89 9.69 4.68 -10.43
CA CYS A 89 9.55 3.54 -9.52
C CYS A 89 10.62 2.48 -9.78
N MET A 90 10.85 2.13 -11.05
CA MET A 90 11.84 1.14 -11.48
C MET A 90 13.27 1.59 -11.13
N GLU A 91 13.59 2.85 -11.40
CA GLU A 91 14.89 3.43 -11.04
C GLU A 91 15.13 3.36 -9.53
N ARG A 92 14.16 3.80 -8.71
CA ARG A 92 14.26 3.78 -7.25
C ARG A 92 14.39 2.36 -6.71
N GLU A 93 13.67 1.40 -7.28
CA GLU A 93 13.76 -0.02 -6.89
C GLU A 93 15.15 -0.60 -7.17
N SER A 94 15.79 -0.20 -8.28
CA SER A 94 17.13 -0.67 -8.63
C SER A 94 18.22 -0.27 -7.61
N LYS A 95 18.00 0.86 -6.92
CA LYS A 95 18.92 1.40 -5.89
C LYS A 95 18.50 1.03 -4.47
N ARG A 96 17.39 0.30 -4.30
CA ARG A 96 16.79 0.02 -2.99
C ARG A 96 17.60 -1.00 -2.20
N VAL A 97 18.02 -0.61 -1.00
CA VAL A 97 18.77 -1.47 -0.07
C VAL A 97 17.84 -2.14 0.96
N GLU A 98 17.03 -1.32 1.65
CA GLU A 98 16.05 -1.78 2.64
C GLU A 98 14.76 -2.22 1.93
N THR A 99 14.23 -3.40 2.32
CA THR A 99 13.09 -4.00 1.60
C THR A 99 11.81 -4.08 2.41
N ARG A 100 11.88 -4.08 3.75
CA ARG A 100 10.72 -4.21 4.64
C ARG A 100 9.74 -5.32 4.21
N ASN A 101 10.27 -6.49 3.89
CA ASN A 101 9.57 -7.69 3.38
C ASN A 101 9.25 -7.72 1.89
N ALA A 102 9.32 -6.60 1.18
CA ALA A 102 9.08 -6.58 -0.25
C ALA A 102 10.17 -7.37 -1.02
N PRO A 103 9.80 -8.04 -2.13
CA PRO A 103 10.77 -8.74 -2.96
C PRO A 103 11.77 -7.76 -3.61
N ARG A 104 13.00 -8.22 -3.87
CA ARG A 104 14.08 -7.43 -4.50
C ARG A 104 14.12 -7.63 -6.02
N LYS A 105 14.62 -6.63 -6.73
CA LYS A 105 14.88 -6.66 -8.19
C LYS A 105 13.63 -7.01 -8.99
N ILE A 106 12.45 -6.61 -8.51
CA ILE A 106 11.17 -7.09 -9.06
C ILE A 106 10.98 -6.66 -10.51
N TYR A 107 11.34 -5.43 -10.84
CA TYR A 107 11.18 -4.89 -12.19
C TYR A 107 12.21 -5.48 -13.14
N TYR A 108 13.46 -5.66 -12.68
CA TYR A 108 14.49 -6.38 -13.43
C TYR A 108 14.04 -7.81 -13.78
N ARG A 109 13.53 -8.55 -12.80
CA ARG A 109 13.01 -9.92 -12.98
C ARG A 109 11.78 -9.95 -13.89
N ALA A 110 10.91 -8.95 -13.80
CA ALA A 110 9.74 -8.83 -14.67
C ALA A 110 10.13 -8.64 -16.14
N ILE A 111 11.10 -7.75 -16.42
CA ILE A 111 11.64 -7.54 -17.78
C ILE A 111 12.26 -8.83 -18.34
N LYS A 112 12.90 -9.64 -17.48
CA LYS A 112 13.45 -10.96 -17.86
C LYS A 112 12.39 -12.06 -17.98
N GLY A 113 11.12 -11.76 -17.71
CA GLY A 113 10.02 -12.73 -17.77
C GLY A 113 9.92 -13.66 -16.56
N GLU A 114 10.70 -13.44 -15.51
CA GLU A 114 10.71 -14.24 -14.28
C GLU A 114 9.67 -13.79 -13.25
N ALA A 115 9.20 -12.55 -13.34
CA ALA A 115 8.18 -11.96 -12.46
C ALA A 115 7.05 -11.32 -13.28
N LYS A 116 6.33 -12.15 -14.04
CA LYS A 116 5.37 -11.69 -15.06
C LYS A 116 4.17 -10.92 -14.52
N THR A 117 3.86 -10.99 -13.23
CA THR A 117 2.65 -10.35 -12.67
C THR A 117 2.93 -9.04 -11.93
N VAL A 118 4.14 -8.48 -12.04
CA VAL A 118 4.48 -7.22 -11.38
C VAL A 118 3.56 -6.09 -11.87
N PRO A 119 2.90 -5.35 -10.96
CA PRO A 119 2.08 -4.18 -11.32
C PRO A 119 2.86 -3.16 -12.16
N GLY A 120 2.21 -2.63 -13.20
CA GLY A 120 2.81 -1.71 -14.16
C GLY A 120 3.50 -2.38 -15.34
N ILE A 121 3.91 -3.66 -15.23
CA ILE A 121 4.51 -4.42 -16.34
C ILE A 121 3.54 -5.46 -16.88
N GLY A 122 3.24 -6.51 -16.11
CA GLY A 122 2.37 -7.61 -16.58
C GLY A 122 1.05 -7.74 -15.82
N GLN A 123 0.79 -6.83 -14.89
CA GLN A 123 -0.54 -6.55 -14.36
C GLN A 123 -0.78 -5.05 -14.36
N PRO A 124 -2.01 -4.57 -14.64
CA PRO A 124 -2.28 -3.14 -14.62
C PRO A 124 -2.17 -2.59 -13.19
N TYR A 125 -1.75 -1.34 -13.12
CA TYR A 125 -2.03 -0.47 -11.98
C TYR A 125 -3.15 0.47 -12.42
N GLU A 126 -4.30 0.39 -11.77
CA GLU A 126 -5.44 1.25 -12.02
C GLU A 126 -5.40 2.43 -11.04
N PRO A 127 -5.06 3.65 -11.49
CA PRO A 127 -5.05 4.82 -10.62
C PRO A 127 -6.42 5.06 -9.98
N PRO A 128 -6.47 5.55 -8.72
CA PRO A 128 -7.74 5.88 -8.09
C PRO A 128 -8.38 7.08 -8.77
N THR A 129 -9.71 7.06 -8.90
CA THR A 129 -10.45 8.17 -9.51
C THR A 129 -10.82 9.25 -8.49
N HIS A 130 -11.00 8.86 -7.22
CA HIS A 130 -11.41 9.78 -6.14
C HIS A 130 -10.65 9.48 -4.83
N PRO A 131 -9.31 9.52 -4.81
CA PRO A 131 -8.58 9.39 -3.56
C PRO A 131 -8.80 10.62 -2.68
N GLU A 132 -8.81 10.45 -1.36
CA GLU A 132 -8.88 11.58 -0.43
C GLU A 132 -7.62 12.46 -0.48
N ILE A 133 -6.47 11.87 -0.79
CA ILE A 133 -5.19 12.56 -0.89
C ILE A 133 -4.43 12.02 -2.10
N THR A 134 -3.90 12.89 -2.94
CA THR A 134 -2.89 12.55 -3.95
C THR A 134 -1.58 13.25 -3.62
N ILE A 135 -0.48 12.50 -3.56
CA ILE A 135 0.87 13.02 -3.35
C ILE A 135 1.74 12.61 -4.53
N ASN A 136 2.24 13.59 -5.28
CA ASN A 136 3.26 13.35 -6.28
C ASN A 136 4.62 13.12 -5.59
N THR A 137 5.08 11.88 -5.60
CA THR A 137 6.32 11.47 -4.93
C THR A 137 7.59 11.81 -5.71
N THR A 138 7.49 12.42 -6.90
CA THR A 138 8.68 12.93 -7.63
C THR A 138 9.14 14.29 -7.10
N VAL A 139 8.23 15.04 -6.46
CA VAL A 139 8.49 16.38 -5.91
C VAL A 139 8.28 16.47 -4.40
N ASN A 140 7.88 15.38 -3.75
CA ASN A 140 7.75 15.29 -2.30
C ASN A 140 8.62 14.16 -1.77
N SER A 141 9.46 14.46 -0.79
CA SER A 141 10.16 13.47 0.03
C SER A 141 9.19 12.63 0.88
N PRO A 142 9.60 11.44 1.36
CA PRO A 142 8.80 10.65 2.30
C PRO A 142 8.38 11.44 3.55
N GLU A 143 9.26 12.30 4.07
CA GLU A 143 9.01 13.14 5.24
C GLU A 143 7.93 14.19 4.95
N GLU A 144 8.05 14.92 3.84
CA GLU A 144 7.05 15.91 3.42
C GLU A 144 5.69 15.26 3.13
N ALA A 145 5.68 14.10 2.47
CA ALA A 145 4.47 13.33 2.23
C ALA A 145 3.81 12.92 3.55
N ALA A 146 4.59 12.41 4.51
CA ALA A 146 4.08 12.00 5.81
C ALA A 146 3.49 13.17 6.60
N VAL A 147 4.11 14.35 6.57
CA VAL A 147 3.56 15.58 7.18
C VAL A 147 2.20 15.92 6.56
N LYS A 148 2.14 16.08 5.23
CA LYS A 148 0.89 16.42 4.51
C LYS A 148 -0.24 15.42 4.80
N ILE A 149 0.07 14.12 4.75
CA ILE A 149 -0.89 13.06 5.06
C ILE A 149 -1.38 13.18 6.51
N SER A 150 -0.46 13.35 7.46
CA SER A 150 -0.81 13.42 8.89
C SER A 150 -1.67 14.63 9.23
N GLU A 151 -1.41 15.80 8.61
CA GLU A 151 -2.21 17.01 8.81
C GLU A 151 -3.66 16.80 8.39
N ILE A 152 -3.87 16.15 7.23
CA ILE A 152 -5.22 15.86 6.72
C ILE A 152 -5.92 14.82 7.60
N ILE A 153 -5.22 13.77 8.03
CA ILE A 153 -5.77 12.77 8.95
C ILE A 153 -6.24 13.44 10.24
N LEU A 154 -5.36 14.23 10.88
CA LEU A 154 -5.66 14.90 12.14
C LEU A 154 -6.82 15.89 11.97
N LYS A 155 -6.82 16.73 10.93
CA LYS A 155 -7.90 17.69 10.68
C LYS A 155 -9.26 17.02 10.43
N LYS A 156 -9.28 15.84 9.80
CA LYS A 156 -10.54 15.16 9.43
C LYS A 156 -11.15 14.41 10.62
N TRP A 157 -10.33 13.95 11.56
CA TRP A 157 -10.71 12.89 12.49
C TRP A 157 -10.33 13.11 13.95
N CYS A 158 -9.57 14.16 14.26
CA CYS A 158 -9.20 14.62 15.59
C CYS A 158 -9.71 16.06 15.79
#